data_AF-A0A7V6CBR5-F1
#
_entry.id   AF-A0A7V6CBR5-F1
#
_cell.length_a   1.000
_cell.length_b   1.000
_cell.length_c   1.000
_cell.angle_alpha   90.00
_cell.angle_beta   90.00
_cell.angle_gamma   90.00
#
_symmetry.space_group_name_H-M   'P 1'
#
loop_
_entity.id
_entity.type
_entity.pdbx_description
1 polymer ?
#
loop_
_entity_poly.entity_id
_entity_poly.type
_entity_poly.pdbx_seq_one_letter_code
_entity_poly.pdbx_strand_id
1 'polypeptide(L)'
;IARHFEGTDKLREAGDLSLNISGCMNACGHHHVGNIGILGVDKRGKEFFQLTLGGASDQNPALGERLGRAMPREHVPAAIDAIVDSYLEHRLPGEHFNDTCHRIGLEVFRNAVYGPVTDARRSA
;
A
#
# COMPACT_ATOMS: atom_id res chain seq x y z
N ILE A 1 -11.08 8.38 1.20
CA ILE A 1 -9.60 8.26 1.14
C ILE A 1 -8.99 9.65 1.25
N ALA A 2 -9.01 10.52 0.22
CA ALA A 2 -8.43 11.88 0.33
C ALA A 2 -8.88 12.67 1.58
N ARG A 3 -10.20 12.78 1.83
CA ARG A 3 -10.77 13.44 3.01
C ARG A 3 -10.32 12.89 4.37
N HIS A 4 -9.86 11.65 4.42
CA HIS A 4 -9.35 11.04 5.66
C HIS A 4 -7.99 11.60 6.06
N PHE A 5 -7.19 12.01 5.06
CA PHE A 5 -5.82 12.51 5.25
C PHE A 5 -5.72 14.03 5.15
N GLU A 6 -6.82 14.73 4.81
CA GLU A 6 -6.89 16.19 4.81
C GLU A 6 -6.61 16.73 6.22
N GLY A 7 -5.58 17.58 6.34
CA GLY A 7 -5.20 18.22 7.62
C GLY A 7 -4.31 17.39 8.55
N THR A 8 -3.78 16.25 8.10
CA THR A 8 -2.85 15.44 8.90
C THR A 8 -1.39 15.80 8.59
N ASP A 9 -0.56 15.99 9.61
CA ASP A 9 0.89 16.21 9.44
C ASP A 9 1.60 15.03 8.77
N LYS A 10 1.01 13.83 8.82
CA LYS A 10 1.49 12.61 8.15
C LYS A 10 1.83 12.80 6.67
N LEU A 11 1.03 13.57 5.92
CA LEU A 11 1.29 13.83 4.49
C LEU A 11 2.55 14.67 4.29
N ARG A 12 2.80 15.65 5.18
CA ARG A 12 4.04 16.44 5.15
C ARG A 12 5.23 15.60 5.59
N GLU A 13 5.05 14.78 6.62
CA GLU A 13 6.11 13.93 7.14
C GLU A 13 6.53 12.85 6.14
N ALA A 14 5.58 12.26 5.41
CA ALA A 14 5.86 11.19 4.45
C ALA A 14 6.77 11.63 3.28
N GLY A 15 6.77 12.94 2.95
CA GLY A 15 7.55 13.48 1.85
C GLY A 15 6.94 13.14 0.50
N ASP A 16 7.79 12.82 -0.49
CA ASP A 16 7.34 12.42 -1.82
C ASP A 16 6.82 10.98 -1.80
N LEU A 17 5.49 10.86 -1.68
CA LEU A 17 4.76 9.60 -1.62
C LEU A 17 3.55 9.67 -2.56
N SER A 18 3.54 8.80 -3.55
CA SER A 18 2.44 8.69 -4.52
C SER A 18 1.42 7.61 -4.11
N LEU A 19 0.13 7.95 -4.24
CA LEU A 19 -0.98 7.03 -4.05
C LEU A 19 -1.86 7.04 -5.29
N ASN A 20 -1.92 5.89 -5.97
CA ASN A 20 -2.58 5.75 -7.26
C ASN A 20 -3.74 4.76 -7.14
N ILE A 21 -4.93 5.17 -7.61
CA ILE A 21 -6.15 4.35 -7.53
C ILE A 21 -6.74 4.09 -8.91
N SER A 22 -7.12 2.84 -9.16
CA SER A 22 -7.90 2.45 -10.34
C SER A 22 -9.14 1.67 -9.91
N GLY A 23 -10.30 1.97 -10.49
CA GLY A 23 -11.55 1.26 -10.19
C GLY A 23 -11.61 -0.16 -10.78
N CYS A 24 -10.79 -0.48 -11.77
CA CYS A 24 -10.72 -1.79 -12.41
C CYS A 24 -9.32 -2.09 -12.95
N MET A 25 -9.14 -3.30 -13.47
CA MET A 25 -7.85 -3.80 -13.98
C MET A 25 -7.29 -3.04 -15.18
N ASN A 26 -8.07 -2.18 -15.84
CA ASN A 26 -7.62 -1.36 -16.96
C ASN A 26 -6.57 -0.31 -16.56
N ALA A 27 -6.33 -0.13 -15.25
CA ALA A 27 -5.24 0.67 -14.72
C ALA A 27 -5.19 2.14 -15.19
N CYS A 28 -6.34 2.76 -15.48
CA CYS A 28 -6.40 4.17 -15.93
C CYS A 28 -5.78 5.18 -14.94
N GLY A 29 -5.73 4.82 -13.65
CA GLY A 29 -5.04 5.62 -12.62
C GLY A 29 -3.62 5.15 -12.32
N HIS A 30 -3.03 4.28 -13.16
CA HIS A 30 -1.65 3.80 -13.05
C HIS A 30 -1.29 3.24 -11.67
N HIS A 31 -2.20 2.45 -11.08
CA HIS A 31 -2.03 1.91 -9.72
C HIS A 31 -0.80 0.99 -9.57
N HIS A 32 -0.33 0.36 -10.65
CA HIS A 32 0.85 -0.50 -10.61
C HIS A 32 2.17 0.25 -10.41
N VAL A 33 2.22 1.56 -10.66
CA VAL A 33 3.46 2.36 -10.60
C VAL A 33 3.42 3.46 -9.54
N GLY A 34 2.36 3.51 -8.71
CA GLY A 34 2.35 4.33 -7.51
C GLY A 34 3.08 3.62 -6.37
N ASN A 35 3.68 4.39 -5.45
CA ASN A 35 4.31 3.83 -4.25
C ASN A 35 3.30 2.99 -3.46
N ILE A 36 2.07 3.52 -3.34
CA ILE A 36 0.89 2.80 -2.87
C ILE A 36 -0.12 2.72 -4.01
N GLY A 37 -0.33 1.52 -4.53
CA GLY A 37 -1.33 1.22 -5.56
C GLY A 37 -2.61 0.66 -4.97
N ILE A 38 -3.76 1.10 -5.48
CA ILE A 38 -5.09 0.63 -5.08
C ILE A 38 -5.86 0.19 -6.33
N LEU A 39 -6.23 -1.08 -6.39
CA LEU A 39 -7.03 -1.67 -7.45
C LEU A 39 -8.40 -2.09 -6.93
N GLY A 40 -9.47 -1.52 -7.50
CA GLY A 40 -10.83 -2.01 -7.35
C GLY A 40 -11.01 -3.39 -7.99
N VAL A 41 -11.58 -4.32 -7.24
CA VAL A 41 -11.91 -5.68 -7.69
C VAL A 41 -13.36 -5.99 -7.30
N ASP A 42 -14.16 -6.44 -8.28
CA ASP A 42 -15.50 -6.95 -7.99
C ASP A 42 -15.40 -8.41 -7.53
N LYS A 43 -16.08 -8.73 -6.42
CA LYS A 43 -16.30 -10.10 -5.98
C LYS A 43 -17.79 -10.32 -5.72
N ARG A 44 -18.49 -10.88 -6.70
CA ARG A 44 -19.92 -11.24 -6.62
C ARG A 44 -20.79 -10.00 -6.35
N GLY A 45 -20.52 -8.90 -7.06
CA GLY A 45 -21.27 -7.65 -6.92
C GLY A 45 -20.91 -6.85 -5.67
N LYS A 46 -19.81 -7.18 -4.99
CA LYS A 46 -19.25 -6.42 -3.88
C LYS A 46 -17.91 -5.84 -4.26
N GLU A 47 -17.72 -4.56 -3.99
CA GLU A 47 -16.46 -3.87 -4.22
C GLU A 47 -15.44 -4.21 -3.14
N PHE A 48 -14.30 -4.75 -3.58
CA PHE A 48 -13.11 -4.97 -2.76
C PHE A 48 -11.95 -4.17 -3.36
N PHE A 49 -10.90 -3.99 -2.57
CA PHE A 49 -9.72 -3.24 -2.96
C PHE A 49 -8.47 -4.07 -2.69
N GLN A 50 -7.62 -4.18 -3.70
CA GLN A 50 -6.32 -4.82 -3.65
C GLN A 50 -5.23 -3.74 -3.53
N LEU A 51 -4.39 -3.86 -2.50
CA LEU A 51 -3.25 -2.97 -2.31
C LEU A 51 -1.97 -3.57 -2.92
N THR A 52 -1.15 -2.70 -3.52
CA THR A 52 0.21 -2.98 -3.99
C THR A 52 1.18 -1.94 -3.45
N LEU A 53 2.42 -2.33 -3.14
CA LEU A 53 3.47 -1.43 -2.64
C LEU A 53 4.74 -1.51 -3.49
N GLY A 54 5.50 -0.43 -3.53
CA GLY A 54 6.83 -0.39 -4.16
C GLY A 54 6.82 -0.04 -5.64
N GLY A 55 5.70 0.43 -6.18
CA GLY A 55 5.64 0.92 -7.56
C GLY A 55 6.39 2.25 -7.73
N ALA A 56 6.98 2.45 -8.90
CA ALA A 56 7.60 3.72 -9.30
C ALA A 56 7.56 3.89 -10.83
N SER A 57 7.37 5.12 -11.28
CA SER A 57 7.45 5.52 -12.69
C SER A 57 8.60 6.51 -12.96
N ASP A 58 9.53 6.64 -12.02
CA ASP A 58 10.64 7.59 -12.07
C ASP A 58 11.92 6.95 -12.64
N GLN A 59 13.10 7.41 -12.19
CA GLN A 59 14.41 6.93 -12.65
C GLN A 59 14.70 5.49 -12.26
N ASN A 60 13.98 4.91 -11.29
CA ASN A 60 14.08 3.50 -10.92
C ASN A 60 12.71 2.80 -11.05
N PRO A 61 12.24 2.58 -12.28
CA PRO A 61 10.88 2.11 -12.52
C PRO A 61 10.67 0.71 -11.96
N ALA A 62 9.58 0.55 -11.22
CA ALA A 62 9.20 -0.70 -10.57
C ALA A 62 7.68 -0.89 -10.62
N LEU A 63 7.27 -2.15 -10.73
CA LEU A 63 5.86 -2.52 -10.56
C LEU A 63 5.62 -2.85 -9.09
N GLY A 64 4.54 -2.30 -8.53
CA GLY A 64 4.14 -2.57 -7.16
C GLY A 64 3.78 -4.03 -6.95
N GLU A 65 4.22 -4.60 -5.83
CA GLU A 65 3.92 -5.96 -5.44
C GLU A 65 2.66 -6.01 -4.57
N ARG A 66 1.85 -7.05 -4.74
CA ARG A 66 0.62 -7.26 -3.98
C ARG A 66 0.90 -7.45 -2.48
N LEU A 67 0.35 -6.55 -1.66
CA LEU A 67 0.59 -6.57 -0.22
C LEU A 67 -0.09 -7.73 0.50
N GLY A 68 -1.29 -8.13 0.07
CA GLY A 68 -2.04 -9.19 0.74
C GLY A 68 -3.41 -9.46 0.11
N ARG A 69 -4.36 -9.97 0.91
CA ARG A 69 -5.73 -10.23 0.45
C ARG A 69 -6.47 -8.92 0.17
N ALA A 70 -7.34 -8.90 -0.85
CA ALA A 70 -8.23 -7.77 -1.06
C ALA A 70 -9.18 -7.55 0.14
N MET A 71 -9.48 -6.28 0.43
CA MET A 71 -10.27 -5.86 1.59
C MET A 71 -11.50 -5.02 1.19
N PRO A 72 -12.54 -4.94 2.03
CA PRO A 72 -13.65 -4.02 1.82
C PRO A 72 -13.20 -2.54 1.80
N ARG A 73 -14.00 -1.68 1.15
CA ARG A 73 -13.72 -0.25 0.99
C ARG A 73 -13.44 0.46 2.32
N GLU A 74 -14.21 0.12 3.33
CA GLU A 74 -14.16 0.70 4.67
C GLU A 74 -12.82 0.47 5.38
N HIS A 75 -12.07 -0.57 5.02
CA HIS A 75 -10.77 -0.89 5.62
C HIS A 75 -9.59 -0.20 4.91
N VAL A 76 -9.80 0.32 3.69
CA VAL A 76 -8.72 0.92 2.89
C VAL A 76 -8.04 2.11 3.60
N PRO A 77 -8.77 3.07 4.20
CA PRO A 77 -8.12 4.18 4.91
C PRO A 77 -7.22 3.72 6.05
N ALA A 78 -7.71 2.81 6.90
CA ALA A 78 -6.95 2.26 8.03
C ALA A 78 -5.71 1.47 7.55
N ALA A 79 -5.81 0.76 6.42
CA ALA A 79 -4.67 0.07 5.83
C ALA A 79 -3.59 1.06 5.34
N ILE A 80 -4.00 2.17 4.72
CA ILE A 80 -3.07 3.22 4.28
C ILE A 80 -2.39 3.87 5.50
N ASP A 81 -3.14 4.16 6.56
CA ASP A 81 -2.56 4.65 7.82
C ASP A 81 -1.49 3.70 8.34
N ALA A 82 -1.79 2.40 8.45
CA ALA A 82 -0.83 1.41 8.93
C ALA A 82 0.43 1.33 8.04
N ILE A 83 0.28 1.47 6.72
CA ILE A 83 1.42 1.50 5.78
C ILE A 83 2.28 2.74 6.02
N VAL A 84 1.65 3.91 6.11
CA VAL A 84 2.37 5.19 6.31
C VAL A 84 3.05 5.21 7.67
N ASP A 85 2.37 4.78 8.72
CA ASP A 85 2.94 4.71 10.07
C ASP A 85 4.12 3.73 10.12
N SER A 86 3.99 2.56 9.50
CA SER A 86 5.10 1.59 9.38
C SER A 86 6.28 2.17 8.59
N TYR A 87 6.04 2.96 7.55
CA TYR A 87 7.11 3.65 6.82
C TYR A 87 7.79 4.69 7.70
N LEU A 88 7.03 5.57 8.36
CA LEU A 88 7.57 6.63 9.21
C LEU A 88 8.37 6.07 10.40
N GLU A 89 7.95 4.93 10.94
CA GLU A 89 8.65 4.23 12.04
C GLU A 89 9.98 3.62 11.60
N HIS A 90 10.04 3.03 10.40
CA HIS A 90 11.19 2.25 9.97
C HIS A 90 12.16 2.99 9.05
N ARG A 91 11.74 4.12 8.46
CA ARG A 91 12.58 4.91 7.55
C ARG A 91 13.80 5.47 8.26
N LEU A 92 14.90 5.52 7.54
CA LEU A 92 16.07 6.29 7.95
C LEU A 92 15.87 7.78 7.58
N PRO A 93 16.59 8.71 8.24
CA PRO A 93 16.51 10.12 7.88
C PRO A 93 16.80 10.36 6.39
N GLY A 94 15.83 10.96 5.69
CA GLY A 94 15.94 11.26 4.25
C GLY A 94 15.65 10.08 3.31
N GLU A 95 15.27 8.91 3.83
CA GLU A 95 14.93 7.73 3.02
C GLU A 95 13.55 7.87 2.38
N HIS A 96 13.41 7.51 1.11
CA HIS A 96 12.13 7.47 0.40
C HIS A 96 11.34 6.19 0.73
N PHE A 97 10.04 6.19 0.42
CA PHE A 97 9.15 5.07 0.70
C PHE A 97 9.62 3.75 0.05
N ASN A 98 9.94 3.78 -1.25
CA ASN A 98 10.36 2.58 -1.97
C ASN A 98 11.71 2.05 -1.49
N ASP A 99 12.64 2.94 -1.12
CA ASP A 99 13.93 2.54 -0.55
C ASP A 99 13.73 1.80 0.78
N THR A 100 12.84 2.33 1.62
CA THR A 100 12.44 1.67 2.87
C THR A 100 11.85 0.29 2.58
N CYS A 101 10.90 0.19 1.63
CA CYS A 101 10.29 -1.07 1.22
C CYS A 101 11.32 -2.11 0.74
N HIS A 102 12.30 -1.69 -0.05
CA HIS A 102 13.36 -2.58 -0.54
C HIS A 102 14.29 -3.04 0.59
N ARG A 103 14.61 -2.17 1.54
CA ARG A 103 15.54 -2.47 2.63
C ARG A 103 14.96 -3.42 3.68
N ILE A 104 13.71 -3.19 4.10
CA ILE A 104 13.07 -3.98 5.19
C ILE A 104 12.14 -5.08 4.67
N GLY A 105 11.82 -5.06 3.38
CA GLY A 105 10.89 -5.98 2.74
C GLY A 105 9.42 -5.66 3.05
N LEU A 106 8.52 -6.21 2.23
CA LEU A 106 7.07 -5.94 2.35
C LEU A 106 6.38 -6.70 3.50
N GLU A 107 7.05 -7.64 4.15
CA GLU A 107 6.48 -8.39 5.28
C GLU A 107 6.12 -7.49 6.46
N VAL A 108 6.93 -6.48 6.75
CA VAL A 108 6.67 -5.53 7.84
C VAL A 108 5.35 -4.78 7.59
N PHE A 109 5.18 -4.25 6.38
CA PHE A 109 3.97 -3.56 5.95
C PHE A 109 2.76 -4.50 5.89
N ARG A 110 2.96 -5.74 5.44
CA ARG A 110 1.90 -6.76 5.40
C ARG A 110 1.40 -7.06 6.80
N ASN A 111 2.30 -7.25 7.75
CA ASN A 111 1.94 -7.52 9.14
C ASN A 111 1.24 -6.32 9.79
N ALA A 112 1.65 -5.09 9.47
CA ALA A 112 0.97 -3.89 9.93
C ALA A 112 -0.48 -3.80 9.45
N VAL A 113 -0.76 -4.21 8.20
CA VAL A 113 -2.12 -4.14 7.62
C VAL A 113 -3.00 -5.35 7.97
N TYR A 114 -2.45 -6.56 7.97
CA TYR A 114 -3.24 -7.79 8.06
C TYR A 114 -3.04 -8.58 9.36
N GLY A 115 -2.11 -8.13 10.22
CA GLY A 115 -1.60 -8.91 11.35
C GLY A 115 -0.57 -9.95 10.92
N PRO A 116 0.14 -10.58 11.89
CA PRO A 116 1.10 -11.63 11.60
C PRO A 116 0.41 -12.80 10.90
N VAL A 117 1.05 -13.31 9.84
CA VAL A 117 0.61 -14.55 9.17
C VAL A 117 0.85 -15.71 10.15
N THR A 118 -0.17 -16.11 10.90
CA THR A 118 -0.17 -17.41 11.57
C THR A 118 -0.26 -18.48 10.48
N ASP A 119 0.88 -19.11 10.18
CA ASP A 119 0.95 -20.24 9.25
C ASP A 119 0.17 -21.44 9.81
N ALA A 120 -1.12 -21.49 9.51
CA ALA A 120 -1.98 -22.64 9.79
C ALA A 120 -1.97 -23.66 8.63
N ARG A 121 -1.02 -23.59 7.68
CA ARG A 121 -1.02 -24.41 6.46
C ARG A 121 0.29 -25.12 6.12
N ARG A 122 1.10 -25.44 7.14
CA ARG A 122 2.17 -26.46 7.06
C ARG A 122 1.87 -27.74 7.84
N SER A 123 0.62 -28.20 7.80
CA SER A 123 0.26 -29.54 8.29
C SER A 123 -0.89 -30.11 7.45
N ALA A 124 -0.53 -30.61 6.27
CA ALA A 124 -1.27 -31.62 5.52
C ALA A 124 -0.28 -32.36 4.62
#